data_AF-A0A6C0HRC1-F1
#
_entry.id   AF-A0A6C0HRC1-F1
#
_cell.length_a   1.000
_cell.length_b   1.000
_cell.length_c   1.000
_cell.angle_alpha   90.00
_cell.angle_beta   90.00
_cell.angle_gamma   90.00
#
_symmetry.space_group_name_H-M   'P 1'
#
loop_
_entity.id
_entity.type
_entity.pdbx_description
1 polymer ?
#
loop_
_entity_poly.entity_id
_entity_poly.type
_entity_poly.pdbx_seq_one_letter_code
_entity_poly.pdbx_strand_id
1 'polypeptide(L)'
;MNQEFIDNVYYTPTHEELCYLATPPLPIPDTPNYVVAFAFGMFLLFCNEMITMTCGQGYNLLDYLEKKTSSYVKDQLDFYFYNENNITEEENKEKETDNEAEQDATDNSFKKYEDKYLEEFKKLADDIVLTEEEVTKEIEHRPASRDHLEKKLELEKDELKKKMEKFESQIKDVDANMMGDAENAPRKSEIILNLNRALKRLSDDLEKLNETIITEEDVNTASREFVINERLNGLKNNIIMEKTPLGNVVMFYNNSRSSFEYYSDSTIPYRYLEVLGRKYVITYNCKRIYVDMSKELEEAEKKLAEKKQKEEEERKKQEAREKGKSNSIATAEEPQKKNVFAKFKTYNKDTSIKAAAVPLDRPVPAKQTAPQEEKVVKERANRYSFEGKLANFSFLKKVDRKAVDKLYGLSFAEFKKMQKMQQNK
;
A
#
# COMPACT_ATOMS: atom_id res chain seq x y z
N MET A 1 13.35 -56.79 -39.48
CA MET A 1 14.33 -56.16 -38.57
C MET A 1 14.62 -57.18 -37.49
N ASN A 2 15.86 -57.66 -37.45
CA ASN A 2 16.24 -58.87 -36.71
C ASN A 2 16.35 -58.60 -35.20
N GLN A 3 15.84 -59.54 -34.41
CA GLN A 3 15.85 -59.53 -32.93
C GLN A 3 17.27 -59.42 -32.35
N GLU A 4 18.30 -59.86 -33.08
CA GLU A 4 19.72 -59.78 -32.69
C GLU A 4 20.28 -58.35 -32.58
N PHE A 5 19.57 -57.33 -33.09
CA PHE A 5 20.00 -55.94 -32.97
C PHE A 5 19.55 -55.29 -31.66
N ILE A 6 18.53 -55.84 -30.99
CA ILE A 6 17.98 -55.29 -29.74
C ILE A 6 18.74 -55.80 -28.51
N ASP A 7 19.26 -57.03 -28.57
CA ASP A 7 19.97 -57.65 -27.44
C ASP A 7 21.43 -57.15 -27.26
N ASN A 8 21.98 -56.39 -28.22
CA ASN A 8 23.33 -55.81 -28.14
C ASN A 8 23.37 -54.39 -27.54
N VAL A 9 22.24 -53.82 -27.08
CA VAL A 9 22.19 -52.43 -26.58
C VAL A 9 22.03 -52.34 -25.06
N TYR A 10 21.81 -53.45 -24.36
CA TYR A 10 21.67 -53.44 -22.89
C TYR A 10 22.81 -54.22 -22.23
N TYR A 11 23.93 -53.54 -22.00
CA TYR A 11 24.92 -54.00 -21.04
C TYR A 11 24.46 -53.62 -19.62
N THR A 12 24.12 -54.61 -18.80
CA THR A 12 23.89 -54.46 -17.37
C THR A 12 25.17 -54.86 -16.61
N PRO A 13 25.83 -53.95 -15.87
CA PRO A 13 27.05 -54.26 -15.14
C PRO A 13 26.81 -55.33 -14.07
N THR A 14 27.82 -56.16 -13.82
CA THR A 14 27.78 -57.18 -12.77
C THR A 14 28.00 -56.58 -11.38
N HIS A 15 27.56 -57.29 -10.34
CA HIS A 15 27.58 -56.81 -8.94
C HIS A 15 29.01 -56.57 -8.40
N GLU A 16 30.05 -57.15 -9.02
CA GLU A 16 31.46 -56.87 -8.72
C GLU A 16 31.96 -55.56 -9.37
N GLU A 17 31.44 -55.18 -10.54
CA GLU A 17 31.79 -53.93 -11.23
C GLU A 17 31.16 -52.70 -10.54
N LEU A 18 30.02 -52.87 -9.86
CA LEU A 18 29.39 -51.83 -9.05
C LEU A 18 30.18 -51.48 -7.77
N CYS A 19 31.01 -52.41 -7.27
CA CYS A 19 31.79 -52.19 -6.05
C CYS A 19 33.05 -51.31 -6.28
N TYR A 20 33.54 -51.19 -7.51
CA TYR A 20 34.68 -50.31 -7.83
C TYR A 20 34.29 -48.84 -8.06
N LEU A 21 33.00 -48.55 -8.23
CA LEU A 21 32.49 -47.18 -8.43
C LEU A 21 32.04 -46.48 -7.14
N ALA A 22 32.16 -47.14 -5.99
CA ALA A 22 31.68 -46.66 -4.70
C ALA A 22 32.80 -46.35 -3.68
N THR A 23 34.02 -46.05 -4.15
CA THR A 23 35.04 -45.42 -3.29
C THR A 23 35.23 -43.97 -3.72
N PRO A 24 35.11 -42.98 -2.80
CA PRO A 24 35.43 -41.61 -3.14
C PRO A 24 36.88 -41.55 -3.61
N PRO A 25 37.20 -40.79 -4.68
CA PRO A 25 38.59 -40.66 -5.13
C PRO A 25 39.41 -40.15 -3.94
N LEU A 26 40.54 -40.82 -3.68
CA LEU A 26 41.52 -40.37 -2.70
C LEU A 26 41.81 -38.89 -2.97
N PRO A 27 41.85 -38.03 -1.93
CA PRO A 27 42.11 -36.61 -2.12
C PRO A 27 43.47 -36.46 -2.81
N ILE A 28 43.43 -35.90 -4.02
CA ILE A 28 44.64 -35.50 -4.74
C ILE A 28 45.33 -34.47 -3.84
N PRO A 29 46.60 -34.66 -3.45
CA PRO A 29 47.30 -33.67 -2.65
C PRO A 29 47.28 -32.33 -3.38
N ASP A 30 47.01 -31.24 -2.66
CA ASP A 30 46.94 -29.87 -3.18
C ASP A 30 48.14 -29.60 -4.09
N THR A 31 47.93 -29.74 -5.39
CA THR A 31 48.96 -29.47 -6.39
C THR A 31 48.87 -27.98 -6.66
N PRO A 32 49.95 -27.21 -6.43
CA PRO A 32 49.94 -25.79 -6.68
C PRO A 32 49.52 -25.51 -8.12
N ASN A 33 48.68 -24.48 -8.34
CA ASN A 33 48.16 -24.12 -9.67
C ASN A 33 49.25 -23.97 -10.74
N TYR A 34 50.49 -23.61 -10.34
CA TYR A 34 51.62 -23.52 -11.27
C TYR A 34 52.07 -24.88 -11.82
N VAL A 35 51.92 -25.97 -11.06
CA VAL A 35 52.26 -27.33 -11.51
C VAL A 35 51.25 -27.82 -12.54
N VAL A 36 49.96 -27.51 -12.32
CA VAL A 36 48.89 -27.82 -13.28
C VAL A 36 49.07 -27.02 -14.58
N ALA A 37 49.39 -25.72 -14.47
CA ALA A 37 49.68 -24.87 -15.63
C ALA A 37 50.92 -25.34 -16.38
N PHE A 38 51.97 -25.76 -15.66
CA PHE A 38 53.19 -26.29 -16.27
C PHE A 38 52.95 -27.63 -16.98
N ALA A 39 52.18 -28.53 -16.37
CA ALA A 39 51.80 -29.81 -16.98
C ALA A 39 50.95 -29.60 -18.25
N PHE A 40 50.02 -28.66 -18.23
CA PHE A 40 49.21 -28.30 -19.40
C PHE A 40 50.06 -27.65 -20.50
N GLY A 41 51.02 -26.79 -20.14
CA GLY A 41 51.99 -26.22 -21.09
C GLY A 41 52.87 -27.28 -21.75
N MET A 42 53.37 -28.23 -20.97
CA MET A 42 54.16 -29.36 -21.49
C MET A 42 53.33 -30.29 -22.39
N PHE A 43 52.05 -30.47 -22.10
CA PHE A 43 51.12 -31.23 -22.96
C PHE A 43 50.88 -30.53 -24.30
N LEU A 44 50.71 -29.21 -24.31
CA LEU A 44 50.56 -28.44 -25.55
C LEU A 44 51.84 -28.46 -26.41
N LEU A 45 53.01 -28.39 -25.78
CA LEU A 45 54.29 -28.54 -26.48
C LEU A 45 54.44 -29.95 -27.09
N PHE A 46 54.05 -30.99 -26.35
CA PHE A 46 54.04 -32.35 -26.85
C PHE A 46 53.06 -32.55 -28.02
N CYS A 47 51.85 -31.97 -27.94
CA CYS A 47 50.91 -31.97 -29.05
C CYS A 47 51.47 -31.24 -30.29
N ASN A 48 52.16 -30.11 -30.09
CA ASN A 48 52.80 -29.38 -31.17
C ASN A 48 53.91 -30.21 -31.82
N GLU A 49 54.73 -30.90 -31.03
CA GLU A 49 55.82 -31.76 -31.51
C GLU A 49 55.29 -32.99 -32.27
N MET A 50 54.21 -33.63 -31.78
CA MET A 50 53.50 -34.71 -32.46
C MET A 50 52.90 -34.29 -33.81
N ILE A 51 52.41 -33.05 -33.90
CA ILE A 51 51.87 -32.50 -35.15
C ILE A 51 53.01 -32.18 -36.15
N THR A 52 54.16 -31.68 -35.67
CA THR A 52 55.33 -31.42 -36.52
C THR A 52 55.99 -32.69 -37.06
N MET A 53 55.92 -33.82 -36.34
CA MET A 53 56.45 -35.11 -36.80
C MET A 53 55.58 -35.79 -37.86
N THR A 54 54.29 -35.48 -37.92
CA THR A 54 53.33 -36.19 -38.81
C THR A 54 53.08 -35.47 -40.14
N CYS A 55 53.33 -34.16 -40.23
CA CYS A 55 53.16 -33.40 -41.46
C CYS A 55 54.46 -32.72 -41.89
N GLY A 56 55.27 -33.45 -42.65
CA GLY A 56 56.39 -32.87 -43.40
C GLY A 56 55.89 -32.01 -44.57
N GLN A 57 55.40 -30.81 -44.29
CA GLN A 57 55.40 -29.65 -45.20
C GLN A 57 54.88 -28.43 -44.44
N GLY A 58 55.69 -27.36 -44.45
CA GLY A 58 55.48 -26.14 -43.68
C GLY A 58 54.22 -25.39 -44.10
N TYR A 59 53.21 -25.47 -43.25
CA TYR A 59 52.11 -24.51 -43.20
C TYR A 59 52.02 -24.00 -41.76
N ASN A 60 52.19 -22.69 -41.58
CA ASN A 60 52.17 -22.03 -40.28
C ASN A 60 50.76 -22.09 -39.67
N LEU A 61 50.48 -23.17 -38.94
CA LEU A 61 49.25 -23.36 -38.16
C LEU A 61 49.04 -22.25 -37.13
N LEU A 62 50.13 -21.62 -36.68
CA LEU A 62 50.14 -20.46 -35.79
C LEU A 62 49.36 -19.27 -36.38
N ASP A 63 49.45 -19.02 -37.68
CA ASP A 63 48.82 -17.88 -38.35
C ASP A 63 47.31 -18.14 -38.63
N TYR A 64 46.95 -19.42 -38.84
CA TYR A 64 45.55 -19.86 -38.96
C TYR A 64 44.86 -19.92 -37.59
N LEU A 65 45.56 -20.38 -36.55
CA LEU A 65 45.08 -20.35 -35.18
C LEU A 65 44.96 -18.92 -34.70
N GLU A 66 45.94 -18.03 -34.91
CA GLU A 66 45.87 -16.64 -34.47
C GLU A 66 44.65 -15.89 -35.05
N LYS A 67 44.34 -16.08 -36.34
CA LYS A 67 43.13 -15.47 -36.94
C LYS A 67 41.82 -16.04 -36.41
N LYS A 68 41.77 -17.35 -36.12
CA LYS A 68 40.52 -18.03 -35.71
C LYS A 68 40.31 -17.98 -34.19
N THR A 69 41.38 -18.01 -33.41
CA THR A 69 41.36 -17.71 -31.98
C THR A 69 41.09 -16.23 -31.76
N SER A 70 41.64 -15.30 -32.55
CA SER A 70 41.31 -13.88 -32.38
C SER A 70 39.82 -13.58 -32.58
N SER A 71 39.15 -14.19 -33.56
CA SER A 71 37.69 -14.03 -33.74
C SER A 71 36.89 -14.71 -32.62
N TYR A 72 37.22 -15.95 -32.26
CA TYR A 72 36.46 -16.70 -31.24
C TYR A 72 36.71 -16.18 -29.83
N VAL A 73 37.95 -15.77 -29.54
CA VAL A 73 38.34 -15.11 -28.29
C VAL A 73 37.79 -13.70 -28.26
N LYS A 74 37.63 -12.99 -29.39
CA LYS A 74 36.93 -11.69 -29.43
C LYS A 74 35.42 -11.83 -29.28
N ASP A 75 34.78 -12.86 -29.82
CA ASP A 75 33.34 -13.11 -29.62
C ASP A 75 33.06 -13.65 -28.20
N GLN A 76 33.96 -14.46 -27.64
CA GLN A 76 33.89 -14.89 -26.24
C GLN A 76 34.28 -13.77 -25.28
N LEU A 77 35.27 -12.93 -25.61
CA LEU A 77 35.55 -11.69 -24.87
C LEU A 77 34.35 -10.77 -24.99
N ASP A 78 33.79 -10.51 -26.17
CA ASP A 78 32.63 -9.63 -26.30
C ASP A 78 31.44 -10.20 -25.54
N PHE A 79 31.23 -11.53 -25.48
CA PHE A 79 30.21 -12.13 -24.60
C PHE A 79 30.54 -12.00 -23.10
N TYR A 80 31.80 -12.19 -22.71
CA TYR A 80 32.28 -12.02 -21.33
C TYR A 80 32.32 -10.54 -20.91
N PHE A 81 32.58 -9.61 -21.82
CA PHE A 81 32.62 -8.16 -21.67
C PHE A 81 31.24 -7.54 -21.89
N TYR A 82 30.27 -8.19 -22.54
CA TYR A 82 28.85 -7.79 -22.53
C TYR A 82 28.18 -8.22 -21.22
N ASN A 83 28.53 -9.40 -20.70
CA ASN A 83 28.12 -9.81 -19.36
C ASN A 83 28.86 -9.05 -18.28
N GLU A 84 30.17 -8.79 -18.43
CA GLU A 84 30.87 -7.89 -17.53
C GLU A 84 30.37 -6.46 -17.71
N ASN A 85 30.04 -5.91 -18.88
CA ASN A 85 29.47 -4.55 -18.94
C ASN A 85 28.07 -4.46 -18.35
N ASN A 86 27.24 -5.52 -18.39
CA ASN A 86 25.97 -5.55 -17.64
C ASN A 86 26.18 -5.76 -16.13
N ILE A 87 27.13 -6.60 -15.73
CA ILE A 87 27.54 -6.79 -14.33
C ILE A 87 28.30 -5.57 -13.82
N THR A 88 28.98 -4.81 -14.67
CA THR A 88 29.73 -3.58 -14.36
C THR A 88 28.83 -2.37 -14.52
N GLU A 89 27.69 -2.42 -15.21
CA GLU A 89 26.63 -1.40 -15.12
C GLU A 89 25.72 -1.64 -13.90
N GLU A 90 25.51 -2.88 -13.48
CA GLU A 90 24.87 -3.22 -12.19
C GLU A 90 25.85 -3.00 -11.01
N GLU A 91 27.12 -3.37 -11.14
CA GLU A 91 28.17 -3.07 -10.16
C GLU A 91 28.65 -1.62 -10.24
N ASN A 92 28.50 -0.87 -11.35
CA ASN A 92 28.72 0.59 -11.36
C ASN A 92 27.46 1.32 -10.91
N LYS A 93 26.25 0.76 -10.99
CA LYS A 93 25.11 1.30 -10.22
C LYS A 93 25.26 1.04 -8.73
N GLU A 94 25.79 -0.12 -8.34
CA GLU A 94 26.14 -0.41 -6.95
C GLU A 94 27.40 0.36 -6.51
N LYS A 95 28.41 0.58 -7.36
CA LYS A 95 29.60 1.40 -7.06
C LYS A 95 29.39 2.90 -7.24
N GLU A 96 28.42 3.38 -8.03
CA GLU A 96 28.00 4.80 -8.03
C GLU A 96 27.15 5.08 -6.78
N THR A 97 26.32 4.13 -6.33
CA THR A 97 25.63 4.23 -5.02
C THR A 97 26.57 4.04 -3.83
N ASP A 98 27.66 3.27 -3.97
CA ASP A 98 28.70 3.13 -2.94
C ASP A 98 29.76 4.26 -3.00
N ASN A 99 30.06 4.85 -4.16
CA ASN A 99 30.97 6.01 -4.27
C ASN A 99 30.28 7.34 -3.92
N GLU A 100 28.96 7.48 -4.12
CA GLU A 100 28.18 8.55 -3.48
C GLU A 100 28.15 8.36 -1.95
N ALA A 101 28.27 7.13 -1.45
CA ALA A 101 28.42 6.86 -0.01
C ALA A 101 29.86 7.08 0.51
N GLU A 102 30.90 6.92 -0.30
CA GLU A 102 32.30 7.14 0.09
C GLU A 102 32.78 8.59 -0.09
N GLN A 103 32.16 9.41 -0.95
CA GLN A 103 32.42 10.87 -0.94
C GLN A 103 31.73 11.60 0.23
N ASP A 104 30.68 11.00 0.82
CA ASP A 104 30.03 11.49 2.06
C ASP A 104 30.83 11.12 3.34
N ALA A 105 31.89 10.31 3.23
CA ALA A 105 32.67 9.82 4.38
C ALA A 105 33.67 10.86 4.95
N THR A 106 33.79 12.04 4.35
CA THR A 106 34.60 13.14 4.90
C THR A 106 33.81 14.26 5.57
N ASP A 107 32.48 14.10 5.73
CA ASP A 107 31.64 14.97 6.57
C ASP A 107 30.56 14.18 7.34
N ASN A 108 30.93 13.00 7.85
CA ASN A 108 29.98 12.05 8.41
C ASN A 108 29.56 12.43 9.85
N SER A 109 28.64 13.40 9.95
CA SER A 109 27.73 13.46 11.09
C SER A 109 26.91 12.17 11.09
N PHE A 110 26.85 11.45 12.22
CA PHE A 110 26.12 10.19 12.36
C PHE A 110 24.65 10.33 11.92
N LYS A 111 24.32 9.98 10.66
CA LYS A 111 22.95 10.05 10.14
C LYS A 111 22.10 8.95 10.79
N LYS A 112 21.02 9.36 11.46
CA LYS A 112 20.09 8.45 12.12
C LYS A 112 19.34 7.63 11.05
N TYR A 113 19.09 6.34 11.30
CA TYR A 113 18.32 5.49 10.36
C TYR A 113 16.95 6.09 10.00
N GLU A 114 16.33 6.83 10.92
CA GLU A 114 15.03 7.48 10.76
C GLU A 114 15.01 8.55 9.64
N ASP A 115 16.19 9.06 9.26
CA ASP A 115 16.35 10.13 8.28
C ASP A 115 16.81 9.63 6.90
N LYS A 116 17.12 8.33 6.76
CA LYS A 116 17.76 7.72 5.58
C LYS A 116 17.12 8.12 4.24
N TYR A 117 15.79 8.20 4.17
CA TYR A 117 15.04 8.49 2.94
C TYR A 117 14.29 9.83 2.99
N LEU A 118 14.56 10.67 3.99
CA LEU A 118 13.75 11.86 4.23
C LEU A 118 13.95 12.93 3.15
N GLU A 119 15.19 13.15 2.71
CA GLU A 119 15.51 14.19 1.72
C GLU A 119 15.01 13.81 0.32
N GLU A 120 15.25 12.56 -0.10
CA GLU A 120 14.73 12.02 -1.36
C GLU A 120 13.20 12.08 -1.41
N PHE A 121 12.53 11.71 -0.31
CA PHE A 121 11.08 11.78 -0.22
C PHE A 121 10.56 13.23 -0.39
N LYS A 122 11.28 14.22 0.16
CA LYS A 122 10.92 15.63 0.00
C LYS A 122 11.05 16.13 -1.44
N LYS A 123 11.98 15.57 -2.23
CA LYS A 123 12.20 15.92 -3.64
C LYS A 123 11.11 15.38 -4.58
N LEU A 124 10.34 14.37 -4.17
CA LEU A 124 9.26 13.81 -4.99
C LEU A 124 8.15 14.84 -5.24
N ALA A 125 7.57 14.84 -6.44
CA ALA A 125 6.41 15.65 -6.77
C ALA A 125 5.15 15.18 -6.01
N ASP A 126 4.28 16.11 -5.65
CA ASP A 126 3.00 15.80 -4.96
C ASP A 126 1.94 15.28 -5.94
N ASP A 127 2.02 15.66 -7.23
CA ASP A 127 1.01 15.34 -8.24
C ASP A 127 1.27 14.01 -8.96
N ILE A 128 0.21 13.23 -9.15
CA ILE A 128 0.26 12.04 -10.01
C ILE A 128 0.15 12.48 -11.46
N VAL A 129 1.27 12.30 -12.17
CA VAL A 129 1.32 12.38 -13.63
C VAL A 129 0.94 11.03 -14.20
N LEU A 130 -0.11 11.01 -15.04
CA LEU A 130 -0.53 9.82 -15.76
C LEU A 130 0.41 9.57 -16.95
N THR A 131 0.71 8.30 -17.21
CA THR A 131 1.42 7.90 -18.44
C THR A 131 0.51 8.05 -19.65
N GLU A 132 1.07 8.06 -20.87
CA GLU A 132 0.27 8.14 -22.11
C GLU A 132 -0.76 7.00 -22.20
N GLU A 133 -0.39 5.78 -21.80
CA GLU A 133 -1.30 4.63 -21.72
C GLU A 133 -2.41 4.80 -20.66
N GLU A 134 -2.11 5.46 -19.55
CA GLU A 134 -3.10 5.75 -18.51
C GLU A 134 -4.08 6.83 -18.97
N VAL A 135 -3.61 7.81 -19.75
CA VAL A 135 -4.45 8.86 -20.34
C VAL A 135 -5.40 8.27 -21.39
N THR A 136 -4.94 7.34 -22.24
CA THR A 136 -5.83 6.67 -23.21
C THR A 136 -6.90 5.86 -22.49
N LYS A 137 -6.53 5.09 -21.47
CA LYS A 137 -7.49 4.37 -20.61
C LYS A 137 -8.49 5.30 -19.93
N GLU A 138 -8.05 6.46 -19.47
CA GLU A 138 -8.93 7.48 -18.89
C GLU A 138 -10.00 7.89 -19.91
N ILE A 139 -9.60 8.22 -21.13
CA ILE A 139 -10.50 8.65 -22.21
C ILE A 139 -11.49 7.53 -22.57
N GLU A 140 -11.01 6.29 -22.69
CA GLU A 140 -11.85 5.12 -22.97
C GLU A 140 -12.86 4.84 -21.85
N HIS A 141 -12.53 5.20 -20.60
CA HIS A 141 -13.39 4.96 -19.43
C HIS A 141 -14.46 6.04 -19.20
N ARG A 142 -14.38 7.20 -19.85
CA ARG A 142 -15.37 8.30 -19.75
C ARG A 142 -16.83 7.89 -19.98
N PRO A 143 -17.20 7.14 -21.03
CA PRO A 143 -18.60 6.73 -21.22
C PRO A 143 -19.09 5.86 -20.06
N ALA A 144 -18.29 4.90 -19.60
CA ALA A 144 -18.64 4.05 -18.46
C ALA A 144 -18.75 4.85 -17.15
N SER A 145 -17.90 5.85 -16.96
CA SER A 145 -17.95 6.76 -15.80
C SER A 145 -19.23 7.59 -15.80
N ARG A 146 -19.63 8.11 -16.96
CA ARG A 146 -20.89 8.83 -17.11
C ARG A 146 -22.10 7.95 -16.79
N ASP A 147 -22.16 6.75 -17.38
CA ASP A 147 -23.24 5.80 -17.10
C ASP A 147 -23.29 5.42 -15.61
N HIS A 148 -22.15 5.32 -14.94
CA HIS A 148 -22.08 5.07 -13.51
C HIS A 148 -22.62 6.24 -12.67
N LEU A 149 -22.25 7.47 -13.02
CA LEU A 149 -22.74 8.68 -12.35
C LEU A 149 -24.26 8.86 -12.55
N GLU A 150 -24.76 8.62 -13.76
CA GLU A 150 -26.20 8.67 -14.06
C GLU A 150 -26.97 7.65 -13.23
N LYS A 151 -26.50 6.40 -13.18
CA LYS A 151 -27.10 5.35 -12.34
C LYS A 151 -27.04 5.69 -10.86
N LYS A 152 -25.92 6.24 -10.38
CA LYS A 152 -25.78 6.66 -8.98
C LYS A 152 -26.80 7.76 -8.63
N LEU A 153 -26.95 8.75 -9.50
CA LEU A 153 -27.93 9.83 -9.34
C LEU A 153 -29.37 9.30 -9.35
N GLU A 154 -29.68 8.35 -10.23
CA GLU A 154 -30.99 7.70 -10.28
C GLU A 154 -31.29 6.89 -9.01
N LEU A 155 -30.31 6.13 -8.51
CA LEU A 155 -30.44 5.40 -7.24
C LEU A 155 -30.69 6.33 -6.06
N GLU A 156 -29.97 7.45 -5.96
CA GLU A 156 -30.16 8.45 -4.90
C GLU A 156 -31.57 9.06 -4.95
N LYS A 157 -32.07 9.36 -6.15
CA LYS A 157 -33.46 9.85 -6.35
C LYS A 157 -34.49 8.82 -5.89
N ASP A 158 -34.29 7.55 -6.24
CA ASP A 158 -35.21 6.47 -5.85
C ASP A 158 -35.18 6.18 -4.36
N GLU A 159 -34.02 6.27 -3.71
CA GLU A 159 -33.91 6.17 -2.25
C GLU A 159 -34.68 7.27 -1.54
N LEU A 160 -34.60 8.52 -2.04
CA LEU A 160 -35.36 9.63 -1.48
C LEU A 160 -36.86 9.44 -1.65
N LYS A 161 -37.33 9.03 -2.85
CA LYS A 161 -38.74 8.72 -3.08
C LYS A 161 -39.25 7.65 -2.12
N LYS A 162 -38.51 6.55 -1.94
CA LYS A 162 -38.87 5.48 -0.97
C LYS A 162 -38.93 6.00 0.47
N LYS A 163 -38.00 6.89 0.86
CA LYS A 163 -38.02 7.53 2.19
C LYS A 163 -39.25 8.43 2.35
N MET A 164 -39.65 9.16 1.30
CA MET A 164 -40.86 9.97 1.31
C MET A 164 -42.12 9.12 1.44
N GLU A 165 -42.28 8.08 0.61
CA GLU A 165 -43.42 7.15 0.69
C GLU A 165 -43.56 6.53 2.10
N LYS A 166 -42.44 6.18 2.73
CA LYS A 166 -42.41 5.67 4.11
C LYS A 166 -42.90 6.71 5.13
N PHE A 167 -42.53 7.97 4.99
CA PHE A 167 -43.04 9.01 5.90
C PHE A 167 -44.51 9.33 5.64
N GLU A 168 -44.96 9.31 4.38
CA GLU A 168 -46.37 9.46 4.03
C GLU A 168 -47.24 8.33 4.62
N SER A 169 -46.76 7.08 4.57
CA SER A 169 -47.48 5.96 5.19
C SER A 169 -47.56 6.11 6.71
N GLN A 170 -46.46 6.52 7.35
CA GLN A 170 -46.44 6.78 8.79
C GLN A 170 -47.41 7.90 9.21
N ILE A 171 -47.56 8.95 8.40
CA ILE A 171 -48.56 10.00 8.67
C ILE A 171 -49.97 9.41 8.60
N LYS A 172 -50.28 8.66 7.54
CA LYS A 172 -51.60 8.01 7.37
C LYS A 172 -51.93 7.07 8.54
N ASP A 173 -50.95 6.30 9.01
CA ASP A 173 -51.13 5.39 10.16
C ASP A 173 -51.39 6.17 11.46
N VAL A 174 -50.69 7.27 11.69
CA VAL A 174 -50.91 8.12 12.88
C VAL A 174 -52.27 8.82 12.81
N ASP A 175 -52.65 9.32 11.63
CA ASP A 175 -53.95 9.95 11.38
C ASP A 175 -55.11 8.97 11.55
N ALA A 176 -55.01 7.74 11.02
CA ALA A 176 -56.03 6.71 11.19
C ALA A 176 -56.25 6.33 12.66
N ASN A 177 -55.17 6.35 13.46
CA ASN A 177 -55.20 6.10 14.90
C ASN A 177 -55.65 7.32 15.74
N MET A 178 -56.08 8.44 15.13
CA MET A 178 -56.63 9.62 15.84
C MET A 178 -58.13 9.50 16.19
N MET A 179 -58.87 8.56 15.60
CA MET A 179 -60.34 8.46 15.72
C MET A 179 -60.86 7.91 17.07
N GLY A 180 -60.02 7.77 18.12
CA GLY A 180 -60.40 7.08 19.37
C GLY A 180 -59.99 7.69 20.71
N ASP A 181 -58.95 8.53 20.80
CA ASP A 181 -58.36 8.98 22.08
C ASP A 181 -58.15 10.50 22.14
N ALA A 182 -59.11 11.24 22.71
CA ALA A 182 -59.05 12.71 22.84
C ALA A 182 -57.88 13.20 23.72
N GLU A 183 -57.42 12.39 24.68
CA GLU A 183 -56.36 12.74 25.63
C GLU A 183 -54.95 12.80 24.99
N ASN A 184 -54.75 12.08 23.87
CA ASN A 184 -53.45 11.95 23.19
C ASN A 184 -53.34 12.81 21.91
N ALA A 185 -54.37 13.58 21.57
CA ALA A 185 -54.45 14.41 20.37
C ALA A 185 -53.27 15.40 20.17
N PRO A 186 -52.82 16.18 21.18
CA PRO A 186 -51.75 17.16 20.98
C PRO A 186 -50.39 16.49 20.70
N ARG A 187 -50.11 15.36 21.36
CA ARG A 187 -48.87 14.60 21.16
C ARG A 187 -48.82 13.95 19.77
N LYS A 188 -49.94 13.39 19.31
CA LYS A 188 -50.07 12.82 17.95
C LYS A 188 -49.96 13.92 16.87
N SER A 189 -50.53 15.11 17.11
CA SER A 189 -50.40 16.28 16.23
C SER A 189 -48.95 16.76 16.08
N GLU A 190 -48.18 16.78 17.17
CA GLU A 190 -46.76 17.12 17.12
C GLU A 190 -45.94 16.12 16.28
N ILE A 191 -46.27 14.84 16.36
CA ILE A 191 -45.63 13.78 15.55
C ILE A 191 -45.89 14.02 14.07
N ILE A 192 -47.16 14.26 13.67
CA ILE A 192 -47.53 14.54 12.29
C ILE A 192 -46.82 15.81 11.78
N LEU A 193 -46.73 16.86 12.60
CA LEU A 193 -46.03 18.09 12.25
C LEU A 193 -44.53 17.85 12.01
N ASN A 194 -43.88 17.02 12.83
CA ASN A 194 -42.48 16.65 12.67
C ASN A 194 -42.26 15.82 11.39
N LEU A 195 -43.16 14.86 11.10
CA LEU A 195 -43.10 14.04 9.88
C LEU A 195 -43.30 14.89 8.62
N ASN A 196 -44.27 15.81 8.61
CA ASN A 196 -44.47 16.75 7.51
C ASN A 196 -43.26 17.66 7.29
N ARG A 197 -42.61 18.13 8.37
CA ARG A 197 -41.34 18.87 8.27
C ARG A 197 -40.22 18.03 7.64
N ALA A 198 -40.14 16.74 7.96
CA ALA A 198 -39.17 15.83 7.36
C ALA A 198 -39.46 15.58 5.88
N LEU A 199 -40.73 15.35 5.51
CA LEU A 199 -41.16 15.20 4.11
C LEU A 199 -40.81 16.43 3.28
N LYS A 200 -41.06 17.62 3.80
CA LYS A 200 -40.70 18.86 3.11
C LYS A 200 -39.20 18.93 2.81
N ARG A 201 -38.34 18.61 3.80
CA ARG A 201 -36.88 18.58 3.60
C ARG A 201 -36.48 17.58 2.51
N LEU A 202 -37.04 16.37 2.54
CA LEU A 202 -36.75 15.36 1.52
C LEU A 202 -37.23 15.79 0.12
N SER A 203 -38.38 16.47 0.04
CA SER A 203 -38.89 17.02 -1.22
C SER A 203 -37.95 18.10 -1.77
N ASP A 204 -37.51 19.03 -0.92
CA ASP A 204 -36.56 20.08 -1.30
C ASP A 204 -35.22 19.46 -1.77
N ASP A 205 -34.75 18.38 -1.13
CA ASP A 205 -33.52 17.68 -1.52
C ASP A 205 -33.69 16.91 -2.85
N LEU A 206 -34.88 16.33 -3.10
CA LEU A 206 -35.20 15.69 -4.38
C LEU A 206 -35.25 16.70 -5.52
N GLU A 207 -35.77 17.90 -5.29
CA GLU A 207 -35.81 19.00 -6.27
C GLU A 207 -34.39 19.42 -6.66
N LYS A 208 -33.49 19.63 -5.69
CA LYS A 208 -32.07 19.91 -5.95
C LYS A 208 -31.37 18.82 -6.77
N LEU A 209 -31.65 17.55 -6.47
CA LEU A 209 -31.08 16.43 -7.23
C LEU A 209 -31.65 16.33 -8.65
N ASN A 210 -32.89 16.78 -8.88
CA ASN A 210 -33.46 16.84 -10.22
C ASN A 210 -32.84 17.95 -11.07
N GLU A 211 -32.41 19.05 -10.44
CA GLU A 211 -31.67 20.14 -11.09
C GLU A 211 -30.19 19.81 -11.31
N THR A 212 -29.66 18.77 -10.65
CA THR A 212 -28.26 18.37 -10.77
C THR A 212 -27.99 17.78 -12.17
N ILE A 213 -27.10 18.44 -12.92
CA ILE A 213 -26.64 17.98 -14.25
C ILE A 213 -25.22 17.46 -14.10
N ILE A 214 -24.97 16.26 -14.64
CA ILE A 214 -23.63 15.68 -14.68
C ILE A 214 -22.81 16.44 -15.72
N THR A 215 -21.75 17.11 -15.28
CA THR A 215 -20.88 17.89 -16.16
C THR A 215 -19.77 17.01 -16.75
N GLU A 216 -19.14 17.47 -17.84
CA GLU A 216 -17.96 16.79 -18.39
C GLU A 216 -16.78 16.77 -17.40
N GLU A 217 -16.68 17.77 -16.53
CA GLU A 217 -15.66 17.84 -15.48
C GLU A 217 -15.85 16.73 -14.43
N ASP A 218 -17.09 16.44 -14.05
CA ASP A 218 -17.41 15.34 -13.13
C ASP A 218 -17.04 13.99 -13.74
N VAL A 219 -17.33 13.81 -15.04
CA VAL A 219 -17.00 12.59 -15.78
C VAL A 219 -15.48 12.43 -15.88
N ASN A 220 -14.76 13.48 -16.26
CA ASN A 220 -13.30 13.46 -16.35
C ASN A 220 -12.65 13.16 -15.00
N THR A 221 -13.17 13.75 -13.93
CA THR A 221 -12.68 13.50 -12.56
C THR A 221 -12.92 12.04 -12.16
N ALA A 222 -14.12 11.51 -12.38
CA ALA A 222 -14.45 10.12 -12.08
C ALA A 222 -13.59 9.13 -12.89
N SER A 223 -13.37 9.39 -14.18
CA SER A 223 -12.51 8.56 -15.03
C SER A 223 -11.05 8.60 -14.59
N ARG A 224 -10.55 9.78 -14.24
CA ARG A 224 -9.19 9.94 -13.72
C ARG A 224 -9.02 9.20 -12.40
N GLU A 225 -9.99 9.29 -11.50
CA GLU A 225 -9.98 8.55 -10.23
C GLU A 225 -10.00 7.04 -10.44
N PHE A 226 -10.76 6.55 -11.43
CA PHE A 226 -10.77 5.12 -11.77
C PHE A 226 -9.38 4.62 -12.18
N VAL A 227 -8.72 5.32 -13.12
CA VAL A 227 -7.39 4.93 -13.60
C VAL A 227 -6.36 4.98 -12.46
N ILE A 228 -6.41 6.02 -11.62
CA ILE A 228 -5.52 6.10 -10.46
C ILE A 228 -5.81 4.95 -9.49
N ASN A 229 -7.07 4.63 -9.21
CA ASN A 229 -7.41 3.51 -8.34
C ASN A 229 -6.92 2.17 -8.89
N GLU A 230 -6.96 1.97 -10.21
CA GLU A 230 -6.40 0.79 -10.86
C GLU A 230 -4.88 0.70 -10.66
N ARG A 231 -4.15 1.80 -10.88
CA ARG A 231 -2.72 1.91 -10.60
C ARG A 231 -2.40 1.61 -9.14
N LEU A 232 -3.18 2.18 -8.21
CA LEU A 232 -3.02 1.94 -6.77
C LEU A 232 -3.30 0.48 -6.38
N ASN A 233 -4.25 -0.18 -7.04
CA ASN A 233 -4.49 -1.62 -6.84
C ASN A 233 -3.30 -2.47 -7.32
N GLY A 234 -2.59 -2.02 -8.36
CA GLY A 234 -1.36 -2.64 -8.86
C GLY A 234 -0.20 -2.63 -7.85
N LEU A 235 -0.16 -1.65 -6.94
CA LEU A 235 0.89 -1.52 -5.91
C LEU A 235 0.99 -2.73 -4.98
N LYS A 236 -0.08 -3.54 -4.85
CA LYS A 236 -0.04 -4.74 -4.02
C LYS A 236 1.02 -5.76 -4.49
N ASN A 237 1.37 -5.75 -5.77
CA ASN A 237 2.40 -6.63 -6.32
C ASN A 237 3.82 -6.06 -6.19
N ASN A 238 3.92 -4.78 -5.85
CA ASN A 238 5.19 -4.07 -5.67
C ASN A 238 5.63 -4.28 -4.23
N ILE A 239 6.77 -4.94 -4.04
CA ILE A 239 7.27 -5.38 -2.74
C ILE A 239 8.66 -4.81 -2.52
N ILE A 240 8.89 -4.18 -1.37
CA ILE A 240 10.22 -3.81 -0.91
C ILE A 240 10.72 -4.79 0.16
N MET A 241 12.04 -4.98 0.20
CA MET A 241 12.73 -5.61 1.31
C MET A 241 13.83 -4.66 1.80
N GLU A 242 13.96 -4.53 3.12
CA GLU A 242 14.96 -3.66 3.74
C GLU A 242 15.38 -4.23 5.10
N LYS A 243 16.65 -4.05 5.43
CA LYS A 243 17.20 -4.40 6.74
C LYS A 243 17.09 -3.22 7.69
N THR A 244 16.21 -3.31 8.68
CA THR A 244 16.13 -2.34 9.77
C THR A 244 17.12 -2.73 10.88
N PRO A 245 17.45 -1.80 11.82
CA PRO A 245 18.29 -2.12 12.98
C PRO A 245 17.76 -3.26 13.87
N LEU A 246 16.46 -3.57 13.78
CA LEU A 246 15.81 -4.63 14.58
C LEU A 246 15.56 -5.92 13.79
N GLY A 247 15.72 -5.90 12.46
CA GLY A 247 15.45 -7.07 11.63
C GLY A 247 15.06 -6.72 10.20
N ASN A 248 14.95 -7.76 9.37
CA ASN A 248 14.54 -7.64 7.99
C ASN A 248 13.02 -7.47 7.90
N VAL A 249 12.58 -6.59 7.00
CA VAL A 249 11.17 -6.33 6.76
C VAL A 249 10.88 -6.43 5.28
N VAL A 250 9.81 -7.14 4.96
CA VAL A 250 9.19 -7.15 3.64
C VAL A 250 7.91 -6.34 3.73
N MET A 251 7.72 -5.34 2.87
CA MET A 251 6.59 -4.43 2.92
C MET A 251 5.99 -4.19 1.53
N PHE A 252 4.67 -4.07 1.45
CA PHE A 252 3.93 -3.68 0.25
C PHE A 252 2.68 -2.89 0.63
N TYR A 253 2.06 -2.23 -0.35
CA TYR A 253 0.88 -1.41 -0.10
C TYR A 253 -0.40 -2.09 -0.57
N ASN A 254 -1.42 -2.12 0.30
CA ASN A 254 -2.74 -2.65 -0.02
C ASN A 254 -3.76 -1.50 -0.08
N ASN A 255 -4.20 -1.15 -1.29
CA ASN A 255 -5.15 -0.07 -1.52
C ASN A 255 -6.52 -0.32 -0.88
N SER A 256 -7.00 -1.57 -0.87
CA SER A 256 -8.31 -1.93 -0.29
C SER A 256 -8.39 -1.67 1.22
N ARG A 257 -7.27 -1.74 1.93
CA ARG A 257 -7.17 -1.45 3.37
C ARG A 257 -6.48 -0.11 3.65
N SER A 258 -6.10 0.62 2.60
CA SER A 258 -5.27 1.83 2.62
C SER A 258 -4.13 1.71 3.64
N SER A 259 -3.38 0.61 3.57
CA SER A 259 -2.40 0.23 4.59
C SER A 259 -1.16 -0.39 3.98
N PHE A 260 -0.01 -0.04 4.55
CA PHE A 260 1.26 -0.74 4.33
C PHE A 260 1.25 -2.05 5.12
N GLU A 261 1.17 -3.15 4.39
CA GLU A 261 1.21 -4.50 4.94
C GLU A 261 2.68 -4.97 4.97
N TYR A 262 3.11 -5.51 6.10
CA TYR A 262 4.49 -5.93 6.28
C TYR A 262 4.63 -7.26 7.01
N TYR A 263 5.73 -7.94 6.68
CA TYR A 263 6.18 -9.18 7.29
C TYR A 263 7.54 -8.97 7.93
N SER A 264 7.72 -9.48 9.14
CA SER A 264 8.95 -9.37 9.92
C SER A 264 8.99 -10.46 10.98
N ASP A 265 10.18 -10.96 11.31
CA ASP A 265 10.35 -11.91 12.42
C ASP A 265 10.42 -11.20 13.77
N SER A 266 10.79 -9.92 13.78
CA SER A 266 10.89 -9.06 14.97
C SER A 266 9.81 -7.99 15.00
N THR A 267 9.49 -7.49 16.18
CA THR A 267 8.53 -6.38 16.36
C THR A 267 9.18 -5.06 15.96
N ILE A 268 8.68 -4.45 14.88
CA ILE A 268 9.26 -3.22 14.31
C ILE A 268 8.45 -2.00 14.78
N PRO A 269 9.06 -1.04 15.50
CA PRO A 269 8.39 0.19 15.90
C PRO A 269 8.05 1.08 14.70
N TYR A 270 6.98 1.86 14.83
CA TYR A 270 6.51 2.79 13.79
C TYR A 270 7.59 3.73 13.25
N ARG A 271 8.53 4.19 14.10
CA ARG A 271 9.63 5.05 13.65
C ARG A 271 10.46 4.46 12.50
N TYR A 272 10.58 3.13 12.43
CA TYR A 272 11.26 2.44 11.34
C TYR A 272 10.31 2.07 10.21
N LEU A 273 9.04 1.78 10.50
CA LEU A 273 8.02 1.55 9.47
C LEU A 273 7.77 2.81 8.62
N GLU A 274 7.87 4.00 9.22
CA GLU A 274 7.81 5.28 8.49
C GLU A 274 8.93 5.40 7.46
N VAL A 275 10.16 4.99 7.82
CA VAL A 275 11.31 4.97 6.90
C VAL A 275 11.05 4.01 5.74
N LEU A 276 10.52 2.83 6.02
CA LEU A 276 10.16 1.85 5.00
C LEU A 276 9.03 2.33 4.10
N GLY A 277 8.04 3.04 4.67
CA GLY A 277 6.97 3.68 3.91
C GLY A 277 7.53 4.71 2.93
N ARG A 278 8.48 5.54 3.37
CA ARG A 278 9.18 6.49 2.47
C ARG A 278 9.97 5.76 1.39
N LYS A 279 10.73 4.71 1.76
CA LYS A 279 11.45 3.87 0.78
C LYS A 279 10.50 3.35 -0.29
N TYR A 280 9.37 2.76 0.13
CA TYR A 280 8.35 2.23 -0.77
C TYR A 280 7.87 3.28 -1.77
N VAL A 281 7.54 4.46 -1.25
CA VAL A 281 7.00 5.57 -2.02
C VAL A 281 8.01 6.14 -3.01
N ILE A 282 9.28 6.22 -2.63
CA ILE A 282 10.37 6.62 -3.51
C ILE A 282 10.56 5.57 -4.61
N THR A 283 10.66 4.28 -4.24
CA THR A 283 10.89 3.19 -5.18
C THR A 283 9.79 3.09 -6.25
N TYR A 284 8.53 3.33 -5.89
CA TYR A 284 7.39 3.20 -6.81
C TYR A 284 6.76 4.53 -7.23
N ASN A 285 7.40 5.65 -6.90
CA ASN A 285 6.93 7.01 -7.20
C ASN A 285 5.43 7.22 -6.89
N CYS A 286 5.02 6.88 -5.67
CA CYS A 286 3.60 6.88 -5.26
C CYS A 286 3.35 7.77 -4.04
N LYS A 287 3.72 9.05 -4.12
CA LYS A 287 3.65 9.99 -2.98
C LYS A 287 2.25 10.12 -2.37
N ARG A 288 1.20 10.04 -3.20
CA ARG A 288 -0.21 10.17 -2.79
C ARG A 288 -0.64 9.21 -1.68
N ILE A 289 -0.04 8.02 -1.56
CA ILE A 289 -0.45 7.02 -0.55
C ILE A 289 0.17 7.26 0.82
N TYR A 290 1.19 8.12 0.91
CA TYR A 290 1.92 8.37 2.13
C TYR A 290 1.57 9.73 2.73
N VAL A 291 1.25 9.71 4.00
CA VAL A 291 0.89 10.87 4.79
C VAL A 291 2.14 11.36 5.52
N ASP A 292 2.61 12.56 5.20
CA ASP A 292 3.70 13.19 5.94
C ASP A 292 3.19 13.74 7.26
N MET A 293 3.53 13.05 8.35
CA MET A 293 3.12 13.41 9.69
C MET A 293 3.56 14.80 10.14
N SER A 294 4.62 15.35 9.54
CA SER A 294 5.12 16.70 9.86
C SER A 294 4.21 17.76 9.25
N LYS A 295 3.86 17.59 7.96
CA LYS A 295 2.92 18.48 7.26
C LYS A 295 1.52 18.44 7.88
N GLU A 296 1.03 17.24 8.23
CA GLU A 296 -0.28 17.08 8.89
C GLU A 296 -0.35 17.80 10.24
N LEU A 297 0.77 17.84 10.98
CA LEU A 297 0.85 18.56 12.24
C LEU A 297 0.78 20.08 12.02
N GLU A 298 1.55 20.61 11.07
CA GLU A 298 1.53 22.03 10.71
C GLU A 298 0.13 22.48 10.25
N GLU A 299 -0.54 21.67 9.43
CA GLU A 299 -1.90 21.93 8.96
C GLU A 299 -2.92 21.89 10.10
N ALA A 300 -2.82 20.92 11.02
CA ALA A 300 -3.70 20.83 12.17
C ALA A 300 -3.51 22.01 13.14
N GLU A 301 -2.27 22.45 13.36
CA GLU A 301 -1.95 23.64 14.15
C GLU A 301 -2.54 24.91 13.51
N LYS A 302 -2.40 25.06 12.20
CA LYS A 302 -2.99 26.19 11.46
C LYS A 302 -4.52 26.19 11.55
N LYS A 303 -5.18 25.04 11.34
CA LYS A 303 -6.64 24.90 11.49
C LYS A 303 -7.10 25.26 12.90
N LEU A 304 -6.35 24.83 13.92
CA LEU A 304 -6.66 25.16 15.31
C LEU A 304 -6.52 26.66 15.59
N ALA A 305 -5.47 27.30 15.06
CA ALA A 305 -5.26 28.73 15.18
C ALA A 305 -6.39 29.53 14.51
N GLU A 306 -6.78 29.15 13.29
CA GLU A 306 -7.90 29.78 12.57
C GLU A 306 -9.24 29.61 13.32
N LYS A 307 -9.48 28.43 13.89
CA LYS A 307 -10.67 28.17 14.70
C LYS A 307 -10.71 29.06 15.95
N LYS A 308 -9.59 29.17 16.67
CA LYS A 308 -9.46 30.06 17.84
C LYS A 308 -9.71 31.52 17.48
N GLN A 309 -9.19 31.99 16.34
CA GLN A 309 -9.44 33.34 15.85
C GLN A 309 -10.91 33.60 15.53
N LYS A 310 -11.58 32.65 14.86
CA LYS A 310 -13.02 32.75 14.55
C LYS A 310 -13.87 32.76 15.83
N GLU A 311 -13.57 31.88 16.79
CA GLU A 311 -14.27 31.85 18.08
C GLU A 311 -14.07 33.14 18.89
N GLU A 312 -12.87 33.73 18.86
CA GLU A 312 -12.61 35.02 19.51
C GLU A 312 -13.36 36.17 18.82
N GLU A 313 -13.43 36.18 17.48
CA GLU A 313 -14.18 37.17 16.73
C GLU A 313 -15.70 37.04 16.96
N GLU A 314 -16.23 35.82 17.01
CA GLU A 314 -17.63 35.55 17.36
C GLU A 314 -17.96 35.98 18.79
N ARG A 315 -17.07 35.70 19.76
CA ARG A 315 -17.23 36.18 21.14
C ARG A 315 -17.26 37.71 21.21
N LYS A 316 -16.33 38.39 20.52
CA LYS A 316 -16.33 39.87 20.45
C LYS A 316 -17.61 40.41 19.80
N LYS A 317 -18.13 39.77 18.76
CA LYS A 317 -19.41 40.14 18.12
C LYS A 317 -20.62 39.90 19.03
N GLN A 318 -20.64 38.82 19.80
CA GLN A 318 -21.69 38.54 20.78
C GLN A 318 -21.66 39.54 21.95
N GLU A 319 -20.47 39.81 22.51
CA GLU A 319 -20.29 40.80 23.59
C GLU A 319 -20.68 42.22 23.13
N ALA A 320 -20.42 42.59 21.86
CA ALA A 320 -20.88 43.86 21.29
C ALA A 320 -22.40 43.92 21.09
N ARG A 321 -23.04 42.81 20.70
CA ARG A 321 -24.51 42.71 20.58
C ARG A 321 -25.23 42.78 21.93
N GLU A 322 -24.60 42.30 23.00
CA GLU A 322 -25.15 42.38 24.36
C GLU A 322 -25.04 43.79 24.96
N LYS A 323 -23.93 44.51 24.73
CA LYS A 323 -23.74 45.90 25.18
C LYS A 323 -24.65 46.91 24.47
N GLY A 324 -25.19 46.57 23.29
CA GLY A 324 -26.17 47.40 22.56
C GLY A 324 -27.61 47.34 23.10
N LYS A 325 -27.93 46.40 24.00
CA LYS A 325 -29.29 46.23 24.56
C LYS A 325 -29.49 46.84 25.95
N SER A 326 -28.45 47.38 26.60
CA SER A 326 -28.57 47.94 27.96
C SER A 326 -28.87 49.44 28.02
N ASN A 327 -29.12 50.11 26.90
CA ASN A 327 -29.47 51.55 26.86
C ASN A 327 -30.89 51.85 26.36
N SER A 328 -31.86 51.00 26.70
CA SER A 328 -33.27 51.41 26.71
C SER A 328 -34.05 50.62 27.75
N ILE A 329 -34.56 51.36 28.74
CA ILE A 329 -35.49 51.02 29.84
C ILE A 329 -34.81 51.03 31.21
N ALA A 330 -34.73 52.24 31.74
CA ALA A 330 -34.77 52.47 33.18
C ALA A 330 -36.19 52.20 33.69
N THR A 331 -36.24 51.68 34.92
CA THR A 331 -37.38 51.60 35.85
C THR A 331 -38.58 50.72 35.49
N ALA A 332 -38.58 49.48 36.00
CA ALA A 332 -39.66 48.92 36.83
C ALA A 332 -39.25 47.53 37.34
N GLU A 333 -39.28 47.34 38.66
CA GLU A 333 -39.05 46.07 39.36
C GLU A 333 -40.22 45.11 39.12
N GLU A 334 -39.99 43.84 38.73
CA GLU A 334 -40.89 42.69 38.96
C GLU A 334 -40.23 41.32 38.59
N PRO A 335 -40.79 40.16 39.01
CA PRO A 335 -40.12 39.21 39.89
C PRO A 335 -39.44 38.04 39.17
N GLN A 336 -38.47 37.42 39.85
CA GLN A 336 -37.75 36.24 39.36
C GLN A 336 -38.70 35.04 39.14
N LYS A 337 -38.98 34.71 37.88
CA LYS A 337 -39.65 33.45 37.52
C LYS A 337 -38.70 32.29 37.82
N LYS A 338 -39.17 31.35 38.65
CA LYS A 338 -38.45 30.13 39.00
C LYS A 338 -38.22 29.31 37.72
N ASN A 339 -36.96 29.11 37.34
CA ASN A 339 -36.60 28.23 36.25
C ASN A 339 -36.98 26.78 36.61
N VAL A 340 -37.93 26.21 35.87
CA VAL A 340 -38.42 24.81 36.00
C VAL A 340 -37.39 23.81 35.46
N PHE A 341 -36.34 24.28 34.78
CA PHE A 341 -35.25 23.45 34.31
C PHE A 341 -34.28 23.12 35.45
N ALA A 342 -34.04 21.83 35.66
CA ALA A 342 -32.99 21.36 36.56
C ALA A 342 -31.63 21.87 36.07
N LYS A 343 -30.93 22.64 36.92
CA LYS A 343 -29.49 22.86 36.74
C LYS A 343 -28.80 21.51 36.93
N PHE A 344 -28.27 20.95 35.85
CA PHE A 344 -27.41 19.77 35.95
C PHE A 344 -26.20 20.14 36.81
N LYS A 345 -25.98 19.36 37.87
CA LYS A 345 -24.80 19.50 38.72
C LYS A 345 -23.56 19.22 37.87
N THR A 346 -22.62 20.16 37.86
CA THR A 346 -21.29 19.99 37.29
C THR A 346 -20.49 19.08 38.21
N TYR A 347 -20.38 17.80 37.86
CA TYR A 347 -19.44 16.90 38.52
C TYR A 347 -18.14 16.86 37.72
N ASN A 348 -17.00 16.84 38.43
CA ASN A 348 -15.61 16.81 37.93
C ASN A 348 -14.96 18.14 37.51
N LYS A 349 -14.87 19.10 38.45
CA LYS A 349 -13.77 20.09 38.45
C LYS A 349 -12.79 19.96 39.63
N ASP A 350 -13.05 19.05 40.56
CA ASP A 350 -12.16 18.76 41.68
C ASP A 350 -11.67 17.30 41.58
N THR A 351 -10.54 17.08 40.93
CA THR A 351 -9.77 15.83 41.07
C THR A 351 -9.03 15.83 42.41
N SER A 352 -9.76 15.92 43.51
CA SER A 352 -9.28 15.54 44.84
C SER A 352 -10.05 14.30 45.29
N ILE A 353 -9.66 13.16 44.74
CA ILE A 353 -10.02 11.87 45.30
C ILE A 353 -9.32 11.78 46.67
N LYS A 354 -10.02 12.13 47.74
CA LYS A 354 -9.73 11.59 49.07
C LYS A 354 -10.27 10.16 49.09
N ALA A 355 -9.51 9.24 48.50
CA ALA A 355 -9.68 7.82 48.74
C ALA A 355 -9.21 7.55 50.17
N ALA A 356 -10.06 6.85 50.90
CA ALA A 356 -9.82 6.41 52.26
C ALA A 356 -8.53 5.56 52.36
N ALA A 357 -7.85 5.72 53.49
CA ALA A 357 -6.95 4.77 54.13
C ALA A 357 -5.70 4.33 53.35
N VAL A 358 -4.57 5.05 53.51
CA VAL A 358 -3.28 4.57 54.06
C VAL A 358 -2.41 5.82 54.34
N PRO A 359 -1.86 6.05 55.55
CA PRO A 359 -0.91 7.13 55.78
C PRO A 359 0.46 6.73 55.23
N LEU A 360 0.99 7.46 54.25
CA LEU A 360 2.41 7.43 53.93
C LEU A 360 3.03 8.80 54.24
N ASP A 361 3.81 8.85 55.31
CA ASP A 361 4.70 9.96 55.64
C ASP A 361 5.83 10.05 54.60
N ARG A 362 5.61 10.82 53.53
CA ARG A 362 6.72 11.38 52.75
C ARG A 362 6.29 12.67 52.05
N PRO A 363 6.97 13.81 52.27
CA PRO A 363 6.69 15.02 51.52
C PRO A 363 7.22 14.86 50.09
N VAL A 364 6.31 14.85 49.10
CA VAL A 364 6.65 14.93 47.68
C VAL A 364 6.31 16.35 47.20
N PRO A 365 7.23 17.08 46.55
CA PRO A 365 6.97 18.44 46.13
C PRO A 365 5.89 18.46 45.04
N ALA A 366 4.83 19.25 45.29
CA ALA A 366 3.73 19.48 44.38
C ALA A 366 4.23 20.18 43.10
N LYS A 367 4.48 19.39 42.04
CA LYS A 367 4.54 19.93 40.68
C LYS A 367 3.11 20.24 40.26
N GLN A 368 2.78 21.53 40.27
CA GLN A 368 1.57 22.08 39.69
C GLN A 368 1.49 21.68 38.21
N THR A 369 0.55 20.81 37.87
CA THR A 369 0.23 20.53 36.46
C THR A 369 -0.52 21.73 35.91
N ALA A 370 0.11 22.42 34.97
CA ALA A 370 -0.46 23.52 34.20
C ALA A 370 -1.78 23.12 33.51
N PRO A 371 -2.65 24.09 33.13
CA PRO A 371 -3.88 23.82 32.39
C PRO A 371 -3.56 23.00 31.15
N GLN A 372 -4.26 21.88 30.92
CA GLN A 372 -4.02 21.07 29.74
C GLN A 372 -4.33 21.89 28.48
N GLU A 373 -3.28 22.24 27.75
CA GLU A 373 -3.36 22.83 26.43
C GLU A 373 -4.22 21.95 25.53
N GLU A 374 -5.07 22.58 24.73
CA GLU A 374 -5.92 21.92 23.74
C GLU A 374 -5.03 21.11 22.78
N LYS A 375 -5.04 19.79 22.94
CA LYS A 375 -4.15 18.90 22.19
C LYS A 375 -4.52 18.91 20.72
N VAL A 376 -3.54 19.21 19.87
CA VAL A 376 -3.64 19.07 18.41
C VAL A 376 -3.96 17.61 18.07
N VAL A 377 -5.11 17.38 17.44
CA VAL A 377 -5.55 16.05 16.99
C VAL A 377 -5.20 15.90 15.52
N LYS A 378 -4.53 14.81 15.16
CA LYS A 378 -4.20 14.48 13.77
C LYS A 378 -5.41 13.85 13.10
N GLU A 379 -5.75 14.30 11.90
CA GLU A 379 -6.88 13.76 11.12
C GLU A 379 -6.49 12.51 10.33
N ARG A 380 -5.27 12.49 9.75
CA ARG A 380 -4.76 11.40 8.91
C ARG A 380 -3.43 10.87 9.44
N ALA A 381 -3.18 9.59 9.22
CA ALA A 381 -1.91 8.93 9.54
C ALA A 381 -1.69 7.69 8.67
N ASN A 382 -0.43 7.31 8.49
CA ASN A 382 -0.07 6.07 7.81
C ASN A 382 -0.50 4.85 8.63
N ARG A 383 -1.18 3.90 7.98
CA ARG A 383 -1.61 2.66 8.60
C ARG A 383 -0.66 1.53 8.25
N TYR A 384 -0.06 0.91 9.26
CA TYR A 384 0.80 -0.26 9.09
C TYR A 384 0.14 -1.50 9.69
N SER A 385 0.12 -2.58 8.92
CA SER A 385 -0.48 -3.87 9.29
C SER A 385 0.58 -4.96 9.29
N PHE A 386 0.73 -5.65 10.41
CA PHE A 386 1.61 -6.82 10.50
C PHE A 386 0.85 -8.06 10.01
N GLU A 387 1.32 -8.66 8.92
CA GLU A 387 0.67 -9.81 8.28
C GLU A 387 1.33 -11.15 8.63
N GLY A 388 2.51 -11.13 9.28
CA GLY A 388 3.14 -12.32 9.83
C GLY A 388 4.67 -12.32 9.79
N LYS A 389 5.25 -13.49 10.08
CA LYS A 389 6.69 -13.74 9.98
C LYS A 389 7.15 -13.81 8.53
N LEU A 390 8.43 -13.57 8.27
CA LEU A 390 8.98 -13.62 6.91
C LEU A 390 8.78 -14.99 6.24
N ALA A 391 8.86 -16.06 7.03
CA ALA A 391 8.60 -17.42 6.55
C ALA A 391 7.18 -17.65 5.98
N ASN A 392 6.21 -16.82 6.36
CA ASN A 392 4.83 -16.92 5.87
C ASN A 392 4.63 -16.16 4.54
N PHE A 393 5.60 -15.35 4.13
CA PHE A 393 5.49 -14.55 2.93
C PHE A 393 5.70 -15.40 1.68
N SER A 394 4.78 -15.28 0.73
CA SER A 394 4.88 -15.98 -0.56
C SER A 394 5.35 -14.99 -1.61
N PHE A 395 6.64 -15.05 -1.94
CA PHE A 395 7.25 -14.19 -2.98
C PHE A 395 6.64 -14.44 -4.37
N LEU A 396 6.19 -15.68 -4.60
CA LEU A 396 5.59 -16.06 -5.87
C LEU A 396 4.08 -15.93 -5.80
N LYS A 397 3.51 -15.25 -6.80
CA LYS A 397 2.06 -15.21 -6.98
C LYS A 397 1.55 -16.64 -7.20
N LYS A 398 0.62 -17.07 -6.35
CA LYS A 398 -0.08 -18.35 -6.55
C LYS A 398 -0.84 -18.28 -7.87
N VAL A 399 -0.43 -19.09 -8.83
CA VAL A 399 -1.08 -19.16 -10.14
C VAL A 399 -2.48 -19.76 -9.96
N ASP A 400 -3.49 -19.12 -10.54
CA ASP A 400 -4.82 -19.71 -10.55
C ASP A 400 -4.80 -20.98 -11.41
N ARG A 401 -5.03 -22.13 -10.77
CA ARG A 401 -4.98 -23.43 -11.43
C ARG A 401 -6.01 -23.52 -12.57
N LYS A 402 -7.10 -22.75 -12.49
CA LYS A 402 -8.13 -22.68 -13.54
C LYS A 402 -7.62 -22.04 -14.83
N ALA A 403 -6.62 -21.15 -14.74
CA ALA A 403 -6.01 -20.54 -15.92
C ALA A 403 -5.05 -21.51 -16.64
N VAL A 404 -4.39 -22.39 -15.89
CA VAL A 404 -3.40 -23.35 -16.42
C VAL A 404 -4.07 -24.62 -16.93
N ASP A 405 -5.05 -25.14 -16.19
CA ASP A 405 -5.75 -26.36 -16.54
C ASP A 405 -7.26 -26.11 -16.61
N LYS A 406 -7.78 -26.20 -17.84
CA LYS A 406 -9.20 -26.02 -18.15
C LYS A 406 -10.07 -27.05 -17.41
N LEU A 407 -9.51 -28.20 -17.02
CA LEU A 407 -10.23 -29.23 -16.25
C LEU A 407 -10.59 -28.75 -14.84
N TYR A 408 -9.78 -27.90 -14.21
CA TYR A 408 -10.09 -27.31 -12.90
C TYR A 408 -11.18 -26.24 -12.97
N GLY A 409 -11.45 -25.71 -14.15
CA GLY A 409 -12.56 -24.79 -14.42
C GLY A 409 -13.87 -25.49 -14.79
N LEU A 410 -13.86 -26.80 -15.06
CA LEU A 410 -15.06 -27.55 -15.48
C LEU A 410 -16.07 -27.64 -14.34
N SER A 411 -17.30 -27.22 -14.62
CA SER A 411 -18.41 -27.47 -13.68
C SER A 411 -18.77 -28.96 -13.67
N PHE A 412 -19.31 -29.46 -12.56
CA PHE A 412 -19.75 -30.86 -12.46
C PHE A 412 -20.80 -31.23 -13.52
N ALA A 413 -21.66 -30.27 -13.90
CA ALA A 413 -22.64 -30.46 -14.97
C ALA A 413 -21.98 -30.66 -16.34
N GLU A 414 -20.90 -29.92 -16.61
CA GLU A 414 -20.13 -29.98 -17.84
C GLU A 414 -19.27 -31.25 -17.92
N PHE A 415 -18.66 -31.63 -16.80
CA PHE A 415 -17.99 -32.92 -16.63
C PHE A 415 -18.94 -34.10 -16.91
N LYS A 416 -20.16 -34.06 -16.36
CA LYS A 416 -21.18 -35.11 -16.58
C LYS A 416 -21.64 -35.18 -18.04
N LYS A 417 -21.71 -34.04 -18.75
CA LYS A 417 -21.97 -34.01 -20.20
C LYS A 417 -20.83 -34.65 -20.99
N MET A 418 -19.58 -34.37 -20.64
CA MET A 418 -18.41 -34.99 -21.28
C MET A 418 -18.39 -36.51 -21.10
N GLN A 419 -18.70 -37.01 -19.90
CA GLN A 419 -18.80 -38.46 -19.66
C GLN A 419 -19.89 -39.12 -20.51
N LYS A 420 -21.07 -38.49 -20.62
CA LYS A 420 -22.15 -39.01 -21.49
C LYS A 420 -21.77 -39.02 -22.97
N MET A 421 -21.03 -38.02 -23.44
CA MET A 421 -20.54 -37.97 -24.82
C MET A 421 -19.48 -39.03 -25.11
N GLN A 422 -18.66 -39.40 -24.11
CA GLN A 422 -17.67 -40.48 -24.24
C GLN A 422 -18.30 -41.88 -24.22
N GLN A 423 -19.45 -42.06 -23.57
CA GLN A 423 -20.18 -43.33 -23.55
C GLN A 423 -20.98 -43.60 -24.83
N ASN A 424 -21.23 -42.57 -25.64
CA ASN A 424 -21.96 -42.65 -26.91
C ASN A 424 -21.06 -42.67 -28.16
N LYS A 425 -19.74 -42.73 -27.96
CA LYS A 425 -18.74 -43.05 -28.99
C LYS A 425 -18.26 -44.47 -28.75
#